data_AF-A0AAX2GV93-F1
#
_entry.id   AF-A0AAX2GV93-F1
#
_cell.length_a   1.000
_cell.length_b   1.000
_cell.length_c   1.000
_cell.angle_alpha   90.00
_cell.angle_beta   90.00
_cell.angle_gamma   90.00
#
_symmetry.space_group_name_H-M   'P 1'
#
loop_
_entity.id
_entity.type
_entity.pdbx_description
1 polymer ?
#
loop_
_entity_poly.entity_id
_entity_poly.type
_entity_poly.pdbx_seq_one_letter_code
_entity_poly.pdbx_strand_id
1 'polypeptide(L)'
;MLIDGVTISLQTPFSQLRAAFPENKIWEVGTGYCWIYFSDVLYQEKKFAVEVCYCDERLKVIHFTMQECDTPWQKWSEAHQIATEQVYKHWLTAQLGEERRYDWGNVDAYFDRRSALTYMYVYYN
;
A
#
# COMPACT_ATOMS: atom_id res chain seq x y z
N MET A 1 6.79 12.88 -0.63
CA MET A 1 6.51 11.89 -1.69
C MET A 1 6.95 10.55 -1.16
N LEU A 2 6.21 9.46 -1.41
CA LEU A 2 6.58 8.15 -0.88
C LEU A 2 7.79 7.58 -1.66
N ILE A 3 7.72 7.53 -2.99
CA ILE A 3 8.83 7.06 -3.82
C ILE A 3 9.56 8.29 -4.39
N ASP A 4 10.85 8.44 -4.10
CA ASP A 4 11.63 9.60 -4.55
C ASP A 4 11.60 9.74 -6.08
N GLY A 5 11.26 10.95 -6.54
CA GLY A 5 11.20 11.29 -7.97
C GLY A 5 10.01 10.74 -8.78
N VAL A 6 9.12 9.91 -8.21
CA VAL A 6 8.01 9.30 -8.96
C VAL A 6 6.63 9.62 -8.37
N THR A 7 5.80 10.31 -9.16
CA THR A 7 4.36 10.45 -8.92
C THR A 7 3.62 9.32 -9.61
N ILE A 8 3.01 8.42 -8.83
CA ILE A 8 2.10 7.39 -9.34
C ILE A 8 0.68 7.98 -9.36
N SER A 9 0.01 7.87 -10.49
CA SER A 9 -1.37 8.33 -10.68
C SER A 9 -2.17 7.32 -11.50
N LEU A 10 -3.47 7.56 -11.64
CA LEU A 10 -4.34 6.80 -12.55
C LEU A 10 -3.85 6.76 -14.01
N GLN A 11 -3.01 7.73 -14.41
CA GLN A 11 -2.43 7.82 -15.75
C GLN A 11 -1.06 7.15 -15.87
N THR A 12 -0.54 6.56 -14.78
CA THR A 12 0.76 5.89 -14.76
C THR A 12 0.55 4.40 -15.02
N PRO A 13 0.74 3.89 -16.27
CA PRO A 13 0.54 2.49 -16.58
C PRO A 13 1.59 1.59 -15.91
N PHE A 14 1.27 0.30 -15.76
CA PHE A 14 2.16 -0.70 -15.16
C PHE A 14 3.51 -0.73 -15.88
N SER A 15 3.49 -0.80 -17.20
CA SER A 15 4.67 -0.80 -18.08
C SER A 15 5.60 0.40 -17.84
N GLN A 16 5.05 1.60 -17.66
CA GLN A 16 5.84 2.79 -17.33
C GLN A 16 6.50 2.66 -15.96
N LEU A 17 5.74 2.23 -14.93
CA LEU A 17 6.30 2.07 -13.59
C LEU A 17 7.34 0.94 -13.55
N ARG A 18 7.09 -0.15 -14.28
CA ARG A 18 8.02 -1.27 -14.40
C ARG A 18 9.31 -0.89 -15.11
N ALA A 19 9.24 -0.06 -16.16
CA ALA A 19 10.42 0.44 -16.86
C ALA A 19 11.28 1.36 -15.97
N ALA A 20 10.66 2.14 -15.09
CA ALA A 20 11.36 2.97 -14.12
C ALA A 20 12.03 2.14 -13.00
N PHE A 21 11.46 0.98 -12.67
CA PHE A 21 11.90 0.11 -11.58
C PHE A 21 12.05 -1.37 -12.04
N PRO A 22 13.01 -1.67 -12.93
CA PRO A 22 13.16 -2.99 -13.53
C PRO A 22 13.65 -4.06 -12.56
N GLU A 23 14.29 -3.68 -11.47
CA GLU A 23 14.84 -4.61 -10.48
C GLU A 23 13.86 -4.91 -9.33
N ASN A 24 12.77 -4.14 -9.21
CA ASN A 24 11.80 -4.37 -8.16
C ASN A 24 11.11 -5.71 -8.35
N LYS A 25 10.81 -6.38 -7.24
CA LYS A 25 10.02 -7.60 -7.26
C LYS A 25 8.64 -7.29 -7.86
N ILE A 26 8.16 -8.21 -8.69
CA ILE A 26 6.79 -8.22 -9.18
C ILE A 26 6.09 -9.52 -8.79
N TRP A 27 4.77 -9.50 -8.75
CA TRP A 27 3.94 -10.70 -8.66
C TRP A 27 2.79 -10.64 -9.65
N GLU A 28 2.86 -11.49 -10.66
CA GLU A 28 1.78 -11.72 -11.61
C GLU A 28 0.84 -12.78 -11.04
N VAL A 29 -0.42 -12.40 -10.81
CA VAL A 29 -1.42 -13.27 -10.17
C VAL A 29 -1.99 -14.29 -11.17
N GLY A 30 -1.86 -14.04 -12.47
CA GLY A 30 -2.41 -14.89 -13.53
C GLY A 30 -3.86 -14.56 -13.93
N THR A 31 -4.43 -13.49 -13.37
CA THR A 31 -5.82 -13.02 -13.63
C THR A 31 -5.88 -11.64 -14.27
N GLY A 32 -4.77 -11.18 -14.88
CA GLY A 32 -4.59 -9.80 -15.36
C GLY A 32 -4.08 -8.83 -14.28
N TYR A 33 -4.06 -9.27 -13.02
CA TYR A 33 -3.50 -8.51 -11.91
C TYR A 33 -1.98 -8.69 -11.77
N CYS A 34 -1.28 -7.58 -11.57
CA CYS A 34 0.15 -7.56 -11.30
C CYS A 34 0.48 -6.58 -10.16
N TRP A 35 1.36 -7.01 -9.26
CA TRP A 35 1.89 -6.19 -8.17
C TRP A 35 3.34 -5.83 -8.42
N ILE A 36 3.73 -4.61 -8.06
CA ILE A 36 5.13 -4.19 -7.95
C ILE A 36 5.41 -3.72 -6.52
N TYR A 37 6.50 -4.22 -5.94
CA TYR A 37 6.84 -4.02 -4.54
C TYR A 37 7.99 -3.03 -4.37
N PHE A 38 7.83 -2.10 -3.43
CA PHE A 38 8.85 -1.15 -3.00
C PHE A 38 9.10 -1.35 -1.51
N SER A 39 10.33 -1.68 -1.15
CA SER A 39 10.76 -1.83 0.23
C SER A 39 11.47 -0.57 0.70
N ASP A 40 11.45 -0.30 2.01
CA ASP A 40 12.21 0.79 2.65
C ASP A 40 11.89 2.21 2.14
N VAL A 41 10.64 2.43 1.79
CA VAL A 41 10.13 3.73 1.33
C VAL A 41 10.09 4.70 2.51
N LEU A 42 10.91 5.76 2.49
CA LEU A 42 11.06 6.68 3.62
C LEU A 42 10.09 7.87 3.51
N TYR A 43 9.29 8.11 4.55
CA TYR A 43 8.43 9.29 4.65
C TYR A 43 8.29 9.74 6.11
N GLN A 44 8.58 11.02 6.39
CA GLN A 44 8.54 11.58 7.74
C GLN A 44 9.27 10.71 8.78
N GLU A 45 10.51 10.32 8.47
CA GLU A 45 11.37 9.45 9.32
C GLU A 45 10.84 8.03 9.54
N LYS A 46 9.72 7.65 8.90
CA LYS A 46 9.15 6.30 8.95
C LYS A 46 9.44 5.54 7.68
N LYS A 47 9.69 4.25 7.82
CA LYS A 47 9.85 3.33 6.68
C LYS A 47 8.57 2.58 6.39
N PHE A 48 8.26 2.49 5.11
CA PHE A 48 7.09 1.79 4.60
C PHE A 48 7.50 0.71 3.61
N ALA A 49 6.75 -0.39 3.61
CA ALA A 49 6.63 -1.23 2.43
C ALA A 49 5.43 -0.72 1.62
N VAL A 50 5.60 -0.57 0.31
CA VAL A 50 4.55 -0.10 -0.60
C VAL A 50 4.38 -1.12 -1.71
N GLU A 51 3.14 -1.48 -1.99
CA GLU A 51 2.76 -2.46 -3.00
C GLU A 51 1.76 -1.81 -3.94
N VAL A 52 2.07 -1.77 -5.23
CA VAL A 52 1.24 -1.10 -6.23
C VAL A 52 0.63 -2.16 -7.13
N CYS A 53 -0.70 -2.20 -7.16
CA CYS A 53 -1.48 -3.19 -7.89
C CYS A 53 -2.08 -2.60 -9.15
N TYR A 54 -1.88 -3.31 -10.24
CA TYR A 54 -2.41 -3.02 -11.56
C TYR A 54 -3.31 -4.15 -12.05
N CYS A 55 -4.29 -3.80 -12.89
CA CYS A 55 -5.05 -4.72 -13.72
C CYS A 55 -5.05 -4.19 -15.15
N ASP A 56 -4.46 -4.94 -16.10
CA ASP A 56 -4.35 -4.56 -17.51
C ASP A 56 -3.88 -3.10 -17.72
N GLU A 57 -2.71 -2.75 -17.16
CA GLU A 57 -2.11 -1.41 -17.18
C GLU A 57 -2.85 -0.32 -16.37
N ARG A 58 -3.96 -0.64 -15.69
CA ARG A 58 -4.70 0.34 -14.87
C ARG A 58 -4.38 0.18 -13.39
N LEU A 59 -3.99 1.26 -12.74
CA LEU A 59 -3.78 1.31 -11.30
C LEU A 59 -5.10 1.01 -10.56
N LYS A 60 -5.08 0.05 -9.64
CA LYS A 60 -6.27 -0.37 -8.87
C LYS A 60 -6.17 -0.04 -7.40
N VAL A 61 -5.06 -0.41 -6.79
CA VAL A 61 -4.84 -0.18 -5.37
C VAL A 61 -3.37 0.02 -5.09
N ILE A 62 -3.07 0.91 -4.15
CA ILE A 62 -1.76 1.00 -3.52
C ILE A 62 -1.95 0.53 -2.09
N HIS A 63 -1.27 -0.53 -1.70
CA HIS A 63 -1.15 -0.94 -0.30
C HIS A 63 0.15 -0.39 0.28
N PHE A 64 0.12 -0.05 1.55
CA PHE A 64 1.32 0.30 2.27
C PHE A 64 1.21 -0.04 3.76
N THR A 65 2.34 -0.46 4.33
CA THR A 65 2.48 -0.83 5.74
C THR A 65 3.66 -0.10 6.36
N MET A 66 3.54 0.27 7.63
CA MET A 66 4.67 0.77 8.40
C MET A 66 5.52 -0.41 8.86
N GLN A 67 6.80 -0.42 8.51
CA GLN A 67 7.73 -1.47 8.93
C GLN A 67 7.90 -1.53 10.46
N GLU A 68 7.67 -0.42 11.17
CA GLU A 68 7.65 -0.39 12.64
C GLU A 68 6.56 -1.28 13.26
N CYS A 69 5.49 -1.57 12.52
CA CYS A 69 4.39 -2.43 12.96
C CYS A 69 4.55 -3.88 12.51
N ASP A 70 5.58 -4.19 11.71
CA ASP A 70 5.82 -5.54 11.21
C ASP A 70 6.12 -6.48 12.37
N THR A 71 5.48 -7.64 12.33
CA THR A 71 5.62 -8.65 13.37
C THR A 71 6.05 -9.98 12.73
N PRO A 72 7.15 -10.59 13.20
CA PRO A 72 7.55 -11.90 12.69
C PRO A 72 6.44 -12.91 12.99
N TRP A 73 6.27 -13.89 12.09
CA TRP A 73 5.17 -14.85 12.14
C TRP A 73 5.01 -15.54 13.51
N GLN A 74 6.12 -15.83 14.20
CA GLN A 74 6.12 -16.47 15.51
C GLN A 74 5.48 -15.61 16.63
N LYS A 75 5.39 -14.31 16.42
CA LYS A 75 4.75 -13.34 17.34
C LYS A 75 3.41 -12.83 16.81
N TRP A 76 2.95 -13.35 15.68
CA TRP A 76 1.70 -12.92 15.07
C TRP A 76 0.53 -13.17 16.01
N SER A 77 -0.40 -12.21 16.07
CA SER A 77 -1.70 -12.38 16.70
C SER A 77 -2.73 -11.48 16.03
N GLU A 78 -3.99 -11.92 16.00
CA GLU A 78 -5.11 -11.09 15.52
C GLU A 78 -5.23 -9.79 16.34
N ALA A 79 -5.00 -9.85 17.65
CA ALA A 79 -5.02 -8.67 18.51
C ALA A 79 -3.99 -7.61 18.09
N HIS A 80 -2.78 -8.03 17.68
CA HIS A 80 -1.76 -7.13 17.14
C HIS A 80 -2.20 -6.51 15.81
N GLN A 81 -2.82 -7.29 14.92
CA GLN A 81 -3.29 -6.79 13.62
C GLN A 81 -4.42 -5.76 13.78
N ILE A 82 -5.35 -6.00 14.72
CA ILE A 82 -6.40 -5.04 15.09
C ILE A 82 -5.82 -3.77 15.70
N ALA A 83 -4.84 -3.88 16.60
CA ALA A 83 -4.16 -2.72 17.17
C ALA A 83 -3.41 -1.92 16.08
N THR A 84 -2.75 -2.62 15.15
CA THR A 84 -2.09 -2.01 13.99
C THR A 84 -3.06 -1.23 13.11
N GLU A 85 -4.28 -1.76 12.89
CA GLU A 85 -5.31 -1.05 12.12
C GLU A 85 -5.66 0.30 12.75
N GLN A 86 -5.76 0.36 14.08
CA GLN A 86 -6.03 1.61 14.80
C GLN A 86 -4.87 2.61 14.67
N VAL A 87 -3.61 2.14 14.76
CA VAL A 87 -2.42 2.98 14.53
C VAL A 87 -2.46 3.57 13.13
N TYR A 88 -2.76 2.76 12.13
CA TYR A 88 -2.85 3.19 10.74
C TYR A 88 -3.97 4.19 10.51
N LYS A 89 -5.17 3.95 11.05
CA LYS A 89 -6.30 4.90 10.97
C LYS A 89 -5.96 6.24 11.62
N HIS A 90 -5.32 6.21 12.79
CA HIS A 90 -4.90 7.43 13.49
C HIS A 90 -3.87 8.20 12.67
N TRP A 91 -2.86 7.52 12.14
CA TRP A 91 -1.87 8.15 11.28
C TRP A 91 -2.48 8.75 10.02
N LEU A 92 -3.36 8.01 9.33
CA LEU A 92 -4.08 8.53 8.16
C LEU A 92 -4.93 9.76 8.49
N THR A 93 -5.60 9.77 9.65
CA THR A 93 -6.36 10.94 10.11
C THR A 93 -5.46 12.15 10.34
N ALA A 94 -4.26 11.94 10.89
CA ALA A 94 -3.30 13.02 11.08
C ALA A 94 -2.77 13.60 9.74
N GLN A 95 -2.69 12.78 8.69
CA GLN A 95 -2.21 13.22 7.37
C GLN A 95 -3.32 13.83 6.49
N LEU A 96 -4.53 13.28 6.52
CA LEU A 96 -5.59 13.55 5.54
C LEU A 96 -6.90 14.03 6.14
N GLY A 97 -7.06 13.98 7.47
CA GLY A 97 -8.34 14.21 8.15
C GLY A 97 -9.23 12.96 8.23
N GLU A 98 -10.43 13.12 8.78
CA GLU A 98 -11.39 12.02 9.00
C GLU A 98 -12.15 11.61 7.73
N GLU A 99 -12.47 12.58 6.86
CA GLU A 99 -13.17 12.31 5.60
C GLU A 99 -12.16 11.91 4.52
N ARG A 100 -12.08 10.61 4.25
CA ARG A 100 -11.11 10.01 3.31
C ARG A 100 -11.75 9.33 2.10
N ARG A 101 -12.95 9.81 1.73
CA ARG A 101 -13.64 9.44 0.49
C ARG A 101 -13.58 10.63 -0.44
N TYR A 102 -13.22 10.37 -1.68
CA TYR A 102 -13.01 11.35 -2.71
C TYR A 102 -13.73 10.91 -3.98
N ASP A 103 -13.97 11.83 -4.90
CA ASP A 103 -14.63 11.51 -6.19
C ASP A 103 -13.84 10.46 -6.99
N TRP A 104 -12.52 10.42 -6.83
CA TRP A 104 -11.62 9.50 -7.53
C TRP A 104 -11.39 8.17 -6.80
N GLY A 105 -11.83 8.02 -5.55
CA GLY A 105 -11.53 6.82 -4.76
C GLY A 105 -11.53 7.05 -3.25
N ASN A 106 -10.83 6.21 -2.50
CA ASN A 106 -10.80 6.32 -1.05
C ASN A 106 -9.49 5.83 -0.43
N VAL A 107 -9.21 6.33 0.78
CA VAL A 107 -8.02 5.98 1.56
C VAL A 107 -8.45 5.50 2.94
N ASP A 108 -8.00 4.32 3.36
CA ASP A 108 -8.28 3.84 4.71
C ASP A 108 -7.27 2.75 5.14
N ALA A 109 -7.51 2.14 6.30
CA ALA A 109 -6.81 0.96 6.76
C ALA A 109 -7.77 -0.15 7.20
N TYR A 110 -7.37 -1.40 7.01
CA TYR A 110 -8.15 -2.57 7.40
C TYR A 110 -7.26 -3.77 7.73
N PHE A 111 -7.69 -4.58 8.69
CA PHE A 111 -7.17 -5.94 8.87
C PHE A 111 -7.83 -6.90 7.88
N ASP A 112 -7.04 -7.44 6.95
CA ASP A 112 -7.49 -8.51 6.04
C ASP A 112 -7.31 -9.88 6.68
N ARG A 113 -8.42 -10.48 7.10
CA ARG A 113 -8.43 -11.84 7.66
C ARG A 113 -7.97 -12.92 6.67
N ARG A 114 -8.02 -12.68 5.37
CA ARG A 114 -7.62 -13.67 4.36
C ARG A 114 -6.10 -13.75 4.23
N SER A 115 -5.42 -12.60 4.19
CA SER A 115 -3.96 -12.54 4.21
C SER A 115 -3.37 -12.56 5.62
N ALA A 116 -4.20 -12.44 6.65
CA ALA A 116 -3.79 -12.32 8.06
C ALA A 116 -2.89 -11.09 8.32
N LEU A 117 -3.03 -10.04 7.52
CA LEU A 117 -2.22 -8.83 7.58
C LEU A 117 -3.10 -7.57 7.56
N THR A 118 -2.59 -6.50 8.15
CA THR A 118 -3.23 -5.18 8.16
C THR A 118 -2.52 -4.26 7.16
N TYR A 119 -3.31 -3.53 6.36
CA TYR A 119 -2.79 -2.60 5.36
C TYR A 119 -3.45 -1.23 5.50
N MET A 120 -2.69 -0.18 5.19
CA MET A 120 -3.29 1.04 4.64
C MET A 120 -3.43 0.87 3.13
N TYR A 121 -4.42 1.53 2.55
CA TYR A 121 -4.65 1.47 1.12
C TYR A 121 -5.11 2.80 0.54
N VAL A 122 -4.78 3.00 -0.72
CA VAL A 122 -5.44 3.93 -1.63
C VAL A 122 -6.13 3.11 -2.70
N TYR A 123 -7.45 3.16 -2.74
CA TYR A 123 -8.26 2.51 -3.77
C TYR A 123 -8.76 3.54 -4.76
N TYR A 124 -8.70 3.21 -6.06
CA TYR A 124 -9.15 4.08 -7.13
C TYR A 124 -10.42 3.50 -7.80
N ASN A 125 -11.37 4.38 -8.12
CA ASN A 125 -12.64 4.02 -8.78
C ASN A 125 -12.45 3.58 -10.24
#